data_AF-A0A0G0VE98-F1
#
_entry.id   AF-A0A0G0VE98-F1
#
_cell.length_a   1.000
_cell.length_b   1.000
_cell.length_c   1.000
_cell.angle_alpha   90.00
_cell.angle_beta   90.00
_cell.angle_gamma   90.00
#
_symmetry.space_group_name_H-M   'P 1'
#
loop_
_entity.id
_entity.type
_entity.pdbx_description
1 polymer ?
#
loop_
_entity_poly.entity_id
_entity_poly.type
_entity_poly.pdbx_seq_one_letter_code
_entity_poly.pdbx_strand_id
1 'polypeptide(L)' 'MSDSPYTFDGMTSGGDPWYYSDIVKEHFFNPKNFLKTDEEASFKFDGLGRVGSPACGDEMVMWI' A
#
# COMPACT_ATOMS: atom_id res chain seq x y z
N MET A 1 2.96 2.28 -14.64
CA MET A 1 3.94 1.27 -14.18
C MET A 1 5.37 1.77 -14.41
N SER A 2 5.69 3.02 -14.02
CA SER A 2 6.97 3.69 -14.35
C SER A 2 7.79 4.14 -13.14
N ASP A 3 7.24 4.11 -11.92
CA ASP A 3 7.88 4.78 -10.78
C ASP A 3 7.99 3.87 -9.55
N SER A 4 8.39 2.61 -9.73
CA SER A 4 8.82 1.80 -8.58
C SER A 4 10.27 2.17 -8.25
N PRO A 5 10.56 2.71 -7.06
CA PRO A 5 11.93 3.04 -6.65
C PRO A 5 12.74 1.79 -6.28
N TYR A 6 12.35 0.61 -6.77
CA TYR A 6 12.99 -0.67 -6.48
C TYR A 6 13.31 -1.41 -7.76
N THR A 7 14.51 -1.95 -7.81
CA THR A 7 14.97 -2.83 -8.89
C THR A 7 14.41 -4.25 -8.69
N PHE A 8 14.37 -5.00 -9.79
CA PHE A 8 13.82 -6.37 -9.85
C PHE A 8 14.51 -7.35 -8.89
N ASP A 9 15.73 -7.03 -8.43
CA ASP A 9 16.61 -7.88 -7.62
C ASP A 9 16.51 -7.65 -6.11
N GLY A 10 15.67 -6.75 -5.62
CA GLY A 10 15.59 -6.52 -4.17
C GLY A 10 15.98 -5.13 -3.71
N MET A 11 16.79 -4.39 -4.48
CA MET A 11 17.41 -3.15 -4.02
C MET A 11 16.54 -1.91 -4.24
N THR A 12 16.80 -0.86 -3.46
CA THR A 12 16.32 0.49 -3.76
C THR A 12 16.99 1.00 -5.04
N SER A 13 16.41 2.03 -5.66
CA SER A 13 17.01 2.73 -6.79
C SER A 13 18.38 3.35 -6.49
N GLY A 14 18.74 3.47 -5.20
CA GLY A 14 20.06 3.90 -4.72
C GLY A 14 21.06 2.76 -4.46
N GLY A 15 20.67 1.49 -4.65
CA GLY A 15 21.51 0.32 -4.40
C GLY A 15 21.49 -0.18 -2.94
N ASP A 16 20.58 0.35 -2.11
CA ASP A 16 20.44 -0.10 -0.72
C ASP A 16 19.57 -1.36 -0.64
N PRO A 17 19.88 -2.31 0.26
CA PRO A 17 19.07 -3.50 0.45
C PRO A 17 17.71 -3.15 1.06
N TRP A 18 16.65 -3.80 0.57
CA TRP A 18 15.33 -3.76 1.20
C TRP A 18 15.41 -4.34 2.62
N TYR A 19 14.90 -3.59 3.62
CA TYR A 19 15.09 -3.92 5.03
C TYR A 19 14.15 -5.02 5.55
N TYR A 20 12.96 -5.17 4.95
CA TYR A 20 11.94 -6.10 5.42
C TYR A 20 12.01 -7.46 4.71
N SER A 21 11.18 -8.42 5.13
CA SER A 21 11.09 -9.69 4.43
C SER A 21 10.52 -9.53 3.02
N ASP A 22 10.80 -10.50 2.15
CA ASP A 22 10.22 -10.57 0.80
C ASP A 22 8.68 -10.62 0.83
N ILE A 23 8.10 -11.22 1.88
CA ILE A 23 6.66 -11.27 2.10
C ILE A 23 6.09 -9.85 2.27
N VAL A 24 6.76 -9.01 3.06
CA VAL A 24 6.35 -7.61 3.28
C VAL A 24 6.55 -6.79 2.01
N LYS A 25 7.67 -7.01 1.31
CA LYS A 25 7.94 -6.35 0.02
C LYS A 25 6.82 -6.62 -0.98
N GLU A 26 6.50 -7.89 -1.18
CA GLU A 26 5.47 -8.31 -2.13
C GLU A 26 4.10 -7.73 -1.76
N HIS A 27 3.68 -7.80 -0.50
CA HIS A 27 2.41 -7.23 -0.07
C HIS A 27 2.36 -5.70 -0.23
N PHE A 28 3.48 -5.01 -0.07
CA PHE A 28 3.54 -3.56 -0.22
C PHE A 28 3.32 -3.12 -1.67
N PHE A 29 3.91 -3.84 -2.65
CA PHE A 29 3.73 -3.51 -4.07
C PHE A 29 2.48 -4.12 -4.70
N ASN A 30 2.05 -5.27 -4.17
CA ASN A 30 0.88 -6.01 -4.65
C ASN A 30 -0.09 -6.26 -3.47
N PRO A 31 -0.69 -5.20 -2.90
CA PRO A 31 -1.54 -5.32 -1.73
C PRO A 31 -2.82 -6.09 -2.05
N LYS A 32 -3.27 -6.90 -1.10
CA LYS A 32 -4.53 -7.64 -1.18
C LYS A 32 -5.61 -6.86 -0.47
N ASN A 33 -6.84 -6.90 -1.00
CA ASN A 33 -8.00 -6.17 -0.44
C ASN A 33 -7.77 -4.64 -0.37
N PHE A 34 -7.00 -4.11 -1.32
CA PHE A 34 -6.82 -2.68 -1.47
C PHE A 34 -7.88 -2.14 -2.43
N LEU A 35 -8.79 -1.33 -1.91
CA LEU A 35 -9.81 -0.66 -2.71
C LEU A 35 -9.18 0.55 -3.40
N LYS A 36 -9.18 0.55 -4.73
CA LYS A 36 -8.63 1.68 -5.49
C LYS A 36 -9.62 2.84 -5.52
N THR A 37 -9.09 4.05 -5.67
CA THR A 37 -9.88 5.28 -5.65
C THR A 37 -11.00 5.32 -6.71
N ASP A 38 -10.77 4.71 -7.87
CA ASP A 38 -11.75 4.60 -8.95
C ASP A 38 -12.85 3.56 -8.68
N GLU A 39 -12.59 2.59 -7.82
CA GLU A 39 -13.52 1.50 -7.47
C GLU A 39 -14.44 1.88 -6.31
N GLU A 40 -14.02 2.81 -5.45
CA GLU A 40 -14.69 3.22 -4.20
C GLU A 40 -16.17 3.58 -4.40
N ALA A 41 -16.49 4.35 -5.44
CA ALA A 41 -17.86 4.84 -5.70
C ALA A 41 -18.88 3.71 -5.95
N SER A 42 -18.41 2.53 -6.35
CA SER A 42 -19.25 1.39 -6.70
C SER A 42 -19.22 0.26 -5.68
N PHE A 43 -18.32 0.35 -4.68
CA PHE A 43 -18.13 -0.70 -3.70
C PHE A 43 -19.26 -0.68 -2.67
N LYS A 44 -19.90 -1.84 -2.47
CA LYS A 44 -20.95 -2.01 -1.45
C LYS A 44 -20.31 -2.51 -0.16
N PHE A 45 -20.68 -1.88 0.94
CA PHE A 45 -20.17 -2.18 2.27
C PHE A 45 -21.28 -1.92 3.29
N ASP A 46 -21.21 -2.62 4.42
CA ASP A 46 -22.09 -2.49 5.56
C ASP A 46 -21.47 -1.59 6.65
N GLY A 47 -20.14 -1.37 6.61
CA GLY A 47 -19.42 -0.50 7.54
C GLY A 47 -18.26 0.28 6.91
N LEU A 48 -18.02 1.50 7.41
CA LEU A 48 -16.90 2.36 7.04
C LEU A 48 -16.17 2.85 8.29
N GLY A 49 -14.86 2.65 8.34
CA GLY A 49 -13.98 3.14 9.39
C GLY A 49 -12.83 3.95 8.81
N ARG A 50 -12.51 5.09 9.41
CA ARG A 50 -11.37 5.92 9.03
C ARG A 50 -10.55 6.24 10.27
N VAL A 51 -9.25 5.94 10.22
CA VAL A 51 -8.32 6.19 11.32
C VAL A 51 -6.99 6.65 10.76
N GLY A 52 -6.37 7.63 11.40
CA GLY A 52 -5.09 8.18 10.96
C GLY A 52 -4.60 9.27 11.89
N SER A 53 -3.31 9.61 11.74
CA SER A 53 -2.67 10.68 12.47
C SER A 53 -2.01 11.64 11.48
N PRO A 54 -2.52 12.89 11.34
CA PRO A 54 -1.89 13.89 10.49
C PRO A 54 -0.44 14.18 10.87
N ALA A 55 -0.07 13.99 12.14
CA ALA A 55 1.28 14.21 12.64
C ALA A 55 2.28 13.14 12.17
N CYS A 56 1.80 11.91 11.91
CA CYS A 56 2.62 10.79 11.47
C CYS A 56 2.50 10.52 9.96
N GLY A 57 1.51 11.13 9.30
CA GLY A 57 1.31 11.03 7.85
C GLY A 57 0.65 9.72 7.40
N ASP A 58 0.18 8.91 8.34
CA ASP A 58 -0.51 7.66 8.09
C ASP A 58 -2.03 7.83 8.25
N GLU A 59 -2.77 7.28 7.29
CA GLU A 59 -4.22 7.22 7.31
C GLU A 59 -4.68 5.95 6.61
N MET A 60 -5.71 5.30 7.17
CA MET A 60 -6.38 4.16 6.58
C MET A 60 -7.89 4.37 6.58
N VAL A 61 -8.51 4.04 5.45
CA VAL A 61 -9.95 3.88 5.31
C VAL A 61 -10.23 2.39 5.10
N MET A 62 -11.20 1.88 5.84
CA MET A 62 -11.59 0.47 5.84
C MET A 62 -13.08 0.36 5.54
N TRP A 63 -13.41 -0.59 4.68
CA TRP A 63 -14.77 -0.96 4.31
C TRP A 63 -14.99 -2.42 4.69
N ILE A 64 -16.14 -2.73 5.31
CA ILE A 64 -16.54 -4.08 5.72
C ILE A 64 -17.92 -4.38 5.15
#